data_AF-A0AAV6A5J1-F1
#
_entry.id   AF-A0AAV6A5J1-F1
#
_cell.length_a   1.000
_cell.length_b   1.000
_cell.length_c   1.000
_cell.angle_alpha   90.00
_cell.angle_beta   90.00
_cell.angle_gamma   90.00
#
_symmetry.space_group_name_H-M   'P 1'
#
loop_
_entity.id
_entity.type
_entity.pdbx_description
1 polymer ?
#
loop_
_entity_poly.entity_id
_entity_poly.type
_entity_poly.pdbx_seq_one_letter_code
_entity_poly.pdbx_strand_id
1 'polypeptide(L)'
;MASLNKVFLMGNLTRPPELRYTPSGTAVADLRLAVNRNYTTQSGEKRDEVCFLTVVVWGKQAESCGEYLDKGSPIMVEGRLQTRDWETKDGQKRNVVEVVAERVQFMGRGKSAAGGSGAPEAVEASAGEGDDEVPF
;
A
#
# COMPACT_ATOMS: atom_id res chain seq x y z
N MET A 1 2.69 6.72 -36.28
CA MET A 1 2.72 7.90 -35.39
C MET A 1 3.06 7.44 -33.99
N ALA A 2 3.91 8.18 -33.26
CA ALA A 2 4.22 7.88 -31.87
C ALA A 2 3.18 8.52 -30.94
N SER A 3 2.62 7.74 -30.01
CA SER A 3 1.75 8.21 -28.94
C SER A 3 2.30 7.73 -27.60
N LEU A 4 2.24 8.59 -26.58
CA LEU A 4 2.71 8.30 -25.22
C LEU A 4 1.59 8.60 -24.23
N ASN A 5 1.23 7.60 -23.44
CA ASN A 5 0.38 7.76 -22.26
C ASN A 5 1.07 7.04 -21.11
N LYS A 6 1.63 7.82 -20.19
CA LYS A 6 2.39 7.32 -19.06
C LYS A 6 2.09 8.15 -17.82
N VAL A 7 1.92 7.48 -16.71
CA VAL A 7 1.59 8.06 -15.41
C VAL A 7 2.55 7.49 -14.38
N PHE A 8 3.12 8.38 -13.57
CA PHE A 8 3.90 8.02 -12.39
C PHE A 8 3.25 8.68 -11.18
N LEU A 9 2.87 7.89 -10.18
CA LEU A 9 2.26 8.36 -8.95
C LEU A 9 2.98 7.77 -7.76
N MET A 10 3.02 8.54 -6.68
CA MET A 10 3.49 8.07 -5.38
C MET A 10 2.56 8.62 -4.33
N GLY A 11 2.09 7.76 -3.44
CA GLY A 11 1.12 8.15 -2.44
C GLY A 11 0.73 7.01 -1.53
N ASN A 12 -0.33 7.21 -0.76
CA ASN A 12 -0.79 6.26 0.24
C ASN A 12 -2.20 5.76 -0.08
N LEU A 13 -2.43 4.48 0.19
CA LEU A 13 -3.77 3.91 0.09
C LEU A 13 -4.72 4.58 1.10
N THR A 14 -5.90 5.02 0.68
CA THR A 14 -6.89 5.62 1.60
C THR A 14 -7.77 4.57 2.28
N ARG A 15 -7.80 3.36 1.72
CA ARG A 15 -8.55 2.18 2.19
C ARG A 15 -7.82 0.90 1.74
N PRO A 16 -8.12 -0.26 2.32
CA PRO A 16 -7.56 -1.53 1.86
C PRO A 16 -7.87 -1.77 0.36
N PRO A 17 -7.03 -2.53 -0.37
CA PRO A 17 -7.29 -2.93 -1.75
C PRO A 17 -8.61 -3.69 -1.91
N GLU A 18 -9.39 -3.36 -2.93
CA GLU A 18 -10.58 -4.12 -3.30
C GLU A 18 -10.21 -5.17 -4.35
N LEU A 19 -9.83 -6.37 -3.91
CA LEU A 19 -9.47 -7.50 -4.78
C LEU A 19 -10.74 -8.25 -5.24
N ARG A 20 -10.85 -8.44 -6.54
CA ARG A 20 -11.92 -9.20 -7.20
C ARG A 20 -11.36 -10.07 -8.31
N TYR A 21 -12.07 -11.12 -8.66
CA TYR A 21 -11.72 -11.98 -9.79
C TYR A 21 -12.74 -11.79 -10.90
N THR A 22 -12.26 -11.68 -12.13
CA THR A 22 -13.12 -11.70 -13.32
C THR A 22 -13.70 -13.09 -13.55
N PRO A 23 -14.77 -13.24 -14.36
CA PRO A 23 -15.29 -14.57 -14.74
C PRO A 23 -14.24 -15.48 -15.39
N SER A 24 -13.21 -14.89 -16.03
CA SER A 24 -12.08 -15.61 -16.61
C SER A 24 -11.01 -16.04 -15.59
N GLY A 25 -11.21 -15.76 -14.30
CA GLY A 25 -10.27 -16.08 -13.22
C GLY A 25 -9.13 -15.07 -13.04
N THR A 26 -9.05 -14.01 -13.87
CA THR A 26 -8.01 -12.98 -13.72
C THR A 26 -8.31 -12.08 -12.53
N ALA A 27 -7.35 -11.95 -11.61
CA ALA A 27 -7.39 -11.04 -10.48
C ALA A 27 -7.34 -9.56 -10.90
N VAL A 28 -8.11 -8.73 -10.22
CA VAL A 28 -8.19 -7.27 -10.40
C VAL A 28 -8.27 -6.62 -9.03
N ALA A 29 -7.43 -5.63 -8.76
CA ALA A 29 -7.46 -4.88 -7.52
C ALA A 29 -7.67 -3.40 -7.81
N ASP A 30 -8.69 -2.82 -7.17
CA ASP A 30 -8.96 -1.39 -7.24
C ASP A 30 -8.33 -0.71 -6.01
N LEU A 31 -7.30 0.12 -6.23
CA LEU A 31 -6.59 0.87 -5.18
C LEU A 31 -7.06 2.32 -5.19
N ARG A 32 -7.42 2.85 -4.01
CA ARG A 32 -7.70 4.28 -3.86
C ARG A 32 -6.47 4.96 -3.28
N LEU A 33 -5.82 5.80 -4.09
CA LEU A 33 -4.55 6.46 -3.76
C LEU A 33 -4.79 7.95 -3.45
N ALA A 34 -4.20 8.42 -2.36
CA ALA A 34 -4.04 9.85 -2.08
C ALA A 34 -2.63 10.29 -2.46
N VAL A 35 -2.53 11.34 -3.29
CA VAL A 35 -1.28 11.95 -3.72
C VAL A 35 -1.28 13.40 -3.26
N ASN A 36 -0.33 13.75 -2.40
CA ASN A 36 -0.20 15.07 -1.83
C ASN A 36 0.66 15.98 -2.71
N ARG A 37 0.28 17.25 -2.81
CA ARG A 37 1.07 18.32 -3.43
C ARG A 37 1.11 19.51 -2.48
N ASN A 38 2.30 19.86 -1.99
CA ASN A 38 2.53 21.10 -1.24
C ASN A 38 3.06 22.18 -2.20
N TYR A 39 2.50 23.37 -2.13
CA TYR A 39 2.97 24.52 -2.91
C TYR A 39 2.71 25.84 -2.18
N THR A 40 3.44 26.89 -2.55
CA THR A 40 3.25 28.25 -2.03
C THR A 40 2.50 29.09 -3.05
N THR A 41 1.46 29.79 -2.61
CA THR A 41 0.68 30.70 -3.46
C THR A 41 1.43 32.01 -3.71
N GLN A 42 0.95 32.81 -4.67
CA GLN A 42 1.52 34.13 -4.95
C GLN A 42 1.42 35.11 -3.76
N SER A 43 0.49 34.89 -2.83
CA SER A 43 0.36 35.65 -1.58
C SER A 43 1.32 35.19 -0.46
N GLY A 44 2.14 34.17 -0.70
CA GLY A 44 3.08 33.61 0.28
C GLY A 44 2.47 32.57 1.22
N GLU A 45 1.22 32.17 1.01
CA GLU A 45 0.53 31.15 1.82
C GLU A 45 0.97 29.74 1.38
N LYS A 46 1.33 28.87 2.35
CA LYS A 46 1.58 27.45 2.07
C LYS A 46 0.25 26.71 1.96
N ARG A 47 0.04 25.99 0.87
CA ARG A 47 -1.14 25.15 0.64
C ARG A 47 -0.78 23.70 0.43
N ASP A 48 -1.64 22.84 0.96
CA ASP A 48 -1.62 21.39 0.76
C ASP A 48 -2.85 20.98 -0.03
N GLU A 49 -2.62 20.31 -1.15
CA GLU A 49 -3.68 19.74 -1.98
C GLU A 49 -3.52 18.21 -2.03
N VAL A 50 -4.64 17.50 -1.96
CA VAL A 50 -4.67 16.04 -2.04
C VAL A 50 -5.49 15.63 -3.26
N CYS A 51 -4.83 14.97 -4.20
CA CYS A 51 -5.49 14.35 -5.33
C CYS A 51 -5.83 12.90 -4.98
N PHE A 52 -7.08 12.51 -5.17
CA PHE A 52 -7.53 11.14 -4.93
C PHE A 52 -7.81 10.43 -6.25
N LEU A 53 -7.03 9.38 -6.53
CA LEU A 53 -7.04 8.65 -7.79
C LEU A 53 -7.37 7.18 -7.57
N THR A 54 -8.03 6.58 -8.55
CA THR A 54 -8.28 5.13 -8.57
C THR A 54 -7.25 4.50 -9.48
N VAL A 55 -6.54 3.50 -8.97
CA VAL A 55 -5.56 2.71 -9.69
C VAL A 55 -6.07 1.29 -9.81
N VAL A 56 -6.22 0.79 -11.04
CA VAL A 56 -6.63 -0.58 -11.33
C VAL A 56 -5.38 -1.40 -11.63
N VAL A 57 -5.19 -2.47 -10.86
CA VAL A 57 -4.08 -3.42 -11.02
C VAL A 57 -4.64 -4.76 -11.47
N TRP A 58 -3.91 -5.46 -12.34
CA TRP A 58 -4.35 -6.74 -12.92
C TRP A 58 -3.38 -7.89 -12.61
N GLY A 59 -3.91 -9.11 -12.64
CA GLY A 59 -3.14 -10.35 -12.53
C GLY A 59 -2.37 -10.49 -11.22
N LYS A 60 -1.16 -11.05 -11.30
CA LYS A 60 -0.33 -11.33 -10.13
C LYS A 60 -0.05 -10.10 -9.24
N GLN A 61 0.12 -8.92 -9.85
CA GLN A 61 0.32 -7.70 -9.06
C GLN A 61 -0.93 -7.31 -8.28
N ALA A 62 -2.13 -7.61 -8.78
CA ALA A 62 -3.37 -7.38 -8.05
C ALA A 62 -3.46 -8.28 -6.81
N GLU A 63 -3.11 -9.55 -6.95
CA GLU A 63 -3.04 -10.51 -5.83
C GLU A 63 -2.05 -10.04 -4.77
N SER A 64 -0.82 -9.68 -5.17
CA SER A 64 0.18 -9.15 -4.24
C SER A 64 -0.28 -7.85 -3.56
N CYS A 65 -1.01 -6.97 -4.28
CA CYS A 65 -1.59 -5.80 -3.66
C CYS A 65 -2.60 -6.19 -2.58
N GLY A 66 -3.53 -7.09 -2.88
CA GLY A 66 -4.54 -7.56 -1.91
C GLY A 66 -3.96 -8.31 -0.70
N GLU A 67 -2.83 -9.00 -0.86
CA GLU A 67 -2.19 -9.76 0.21
C GLU A 67 -1.36 -8.87 1.15
N TYR A 68 -0.61 -7.90 0.61
CA TYR A 68 0.41 -7.18 1.37
C TYR A 68 0.07 -5.71 1.65
N LEU A 69 -0.87 -5.10 0.94
CA LEU A 69 -1.22 -3.69 1.14
C LEU A 69 -2.45 -3.57 2.02
N ASP A 70 -2.39 -2.60 2.92
CA ASP A 70 -3.51 -2.14 3.73
C ASP A 70 -3.66 -0.61 3.64
N LYS A 71 -4.69 -0.05 4.25
CA LYS A 71 -4.89 1.39 4.41
C LYS A 71 -3.61 2.06 4.91
N GLY A 72 -3.23 3.14 4.23
CA GLY A 72 -2.06 3.95 4.53
C GLY A 72 -0.76 3.40 3.95
N SER A 73 -0.76 2.23 3.30
CA SER A 73 0.44 1.67 2.67
C SER A 73 0.97 2.63 1.60
N PRO A 74 2.26 3.01 1.66
CA PRO A 74 2.88 3.85 0.63
C PRO A 74 3.25 3.00 -0.59
N ILE A 75 2.81 3.43 -1.76
CA ILE A 75 3.14 2.78 -3.03
C ILE A 75 3.58 3.80 -4.07
N MET A 76 4.40 3.33 -5.00
CA MET A 76 4.68 3.98 -6.27
C MET A 76 4.01 3.20 -7.38
N VAL A 77 3.36 3.90 -8.29
CA VAL A 77 2.62 3.34 -9.41
C VAL A 77 3.17 3.91 -10.70
N GLU A 78 3.43 3.02 -11.65
CA GLU A 78 3.68 3.32 -13.05
C GLU A 78 2.54 2.72 -13.87
N GLY A 79 1.98 3.49 -14.80
CA GLY A 79 0.86 3.02 -15.61
C GLY A 79 0.45 4.02 -16.67
N ARG A 80 -0.84 4.00 -17.01
CA ARG A 80 -1.44 4.87 -18.02
C ARG A 80 -2.82 5.35 -17.60
N LEU A 81 -3.23 6.52 -18.08
CA LEU A 81 -4.62 6.98 -17.93
C LEU A 81 -5.53 6.16 -18.82
N GLN A 82 -6.66 5.75 -18.27
CA GLN A 82 -7.75 5.16 -19.02
C GLN A 82 -9.06 5.84 -18.61
N THR A 83 -9.85 6.13 -19.62
CA THR A 83 -11.21 6.62 -19.43
C THR A 83 -12.16 5.46 -19.65
N ARG A 84 -13.10 5.27 -18.72
CA ARG A 84 -14.14 4.25 -18.82
C ARG A 84 -15.52 4.88 -18.68
N ASP A 85 -16.37 4.62 -19.66
CA ASP A 85 -17.78 4.96 -19.59
C ASP A 85 -18.55 3.82 -18.93
N TRP A 86 -19.50 4.17 -18.07
CA TRP A 86 -20.42 3.23 -17.45
C TRP A 86 -21.79 3.89 -17.25
N GLU A 87 -22.84 3.07 -17.21
CA GLU A 87 -24.20 3.53 -17.05
C GLU A 87 -24.66 3.29 -15.61
N THR A 88 -25.27 4.30 -14.99
CA THR A 88 -25.92 4.11 -13.68
C THR A 88 -27.20 3.29 -13.86
N LYS A 89 -27.73 2.74 -12.76
CA LYS A 89 -29.01 2.01 -12.78
C LYS A 89 -30.17 2.87 -13.32
N ASP A 90 -30.04 4.19 -13.23
CA ASP A 90 -31.02 5.18 -13.69
C ASP A 90 -30.84 5.57 -15.18
N GLY A 91 -29.94 4.89 -15.92
CA GLY A 91 -29.70 5.13 -17.33
C GLY A 91 -28.75 6.28 -17.67
N GLN A 92 -28.12 6.91 -16.67
CA GLN A 92 -27.20 8.02 -16.90
C GLN A 92 -25.81 7.50 -17.25
N LYS A 93 -25.27 7.94 -18.40
CA LYS A 93 -23.88 7.69 -18.78
C LYS A 93 -22.94 8.53 -17.92
N ARG A 94 -22.00 7.87 -17.26
CA ARG A 94 -20.92 8.51 -16.49
C ARG A 94 -19.58 8.07 -17.05
N ASN A 95 -18.64 9.00 -16.96
CA ASN A 95 -17.26 8.80 -17.34
C ASN A 95 -16.40 8.81 -16.08
N VAL A 96 -15.46 7.87 -15.98
CA VAL A 96 -14.44 7.88 -14.94
C VAL A 96 -13.06 7.84 -15.58
N VAL A 97 -12.16 8.67 -15.05
CA VAL A 97 -10.74 8.61 -15.37
C VAL A 97 -10.05 7.83 -14.26
N GLU A 98 -9.33 6.79 -14.67
CA GLU A 98 -8.63 5.87 -13.79
C GLU A 98 -7.22 5.60 -14.32
N VAL A 99 -6.34 5.09 -13.46
CA VAL A 99 -4.98 4.71 -13.84
C VAL A 99 -4.93 3.20 -13.94
N VAL A 100 -4.58 2.65 -15.09
CA VAL A 100 -4.27 1.23 -15.21
C VAL A 100 -2.79 1.04 -14.92
N ALA A 101 -2.49 0.34 -13.84
CA ALA A 101 -1.12 0.09 -13.41
C ALA A 101 -0.45 -0.94 -14.31
N GLU A 102 0.76 -0.60 -14.75
CA GLU A 102 1.71 -1.53 -15.38
C GLU A 102 2.65 -2.10 -14.32
N ARG A 103 3.04 -1.27 -13.34
CA ARG A 103 3.89 -1.66 -12.22
C ARG A 103 3.48 -0.96 -10.95
N VAL A 104 3.39 -1.72 -9.86
CA VAL A 104 3.23 -1.22 -8.50
C VAL A 104 4.48 -1.58 -7.70
N GLN A 105 5.04 -0.62 -6.98
CA GLN A 105 6.17 -0.80 -6.08
C GLN A 105 5.75 -0.45 -4.67
N PHE A 106 5.93 -1.38 -3.74
CA PHE A 106 5.63 -1.17 -2.34
C PHE A 106 6.81 -0.46 -1.71
N MET A 107 6.57 0.68 -1.06
CA MET A 107 7.67 1.49 -0.55
C MET A 107 8.14 1.09 0.85
N GLY A 108 7.63 -0.03 1.38
CA GLY A 108 7.83 -0.46 2.76
C GLY A 108 7.19 0.53 3.73
N ARG A 109 6.68 0.03 4.86
CA ARG A 109 6.44 0.93 5.99
C ARG A 109 7.83 1.18 6.56
N GLY A 110 8.35 2.40 6.47
CA GLY A 110 9.61 2.77 7.10
C GLY A 110 9.65 2.15 8.49
N LYS A 111 10.68 1.36 8.77
CA LYS A 111 10.85 0.61 10.02
C LYS A 111 10.99 1.63 11.15
N SER A 112 9.90 2.23 11.61
CA SER A 112 9.83 2.69 12.99
C SER A 112 10.04 1.43 13.80
N ALA A 113 11.18 1.38 14.47
CA ALA A 113 11.53 0.36 15.43
C ALA A 113 10.45 0.31 16.53
N ALA A 114 9.37 -0.42 16.28
CA ALA A 114 8.46 -0.92 17.29
C ALA A 114 8.75 -2.43 17.38
N GLY A 115 9.89 -2.74 17.99
CA GLY A 115 10.40 -4.09 18.16
C GLY A 115 11.29 -4.13 19.40
N GLY A 116 10.70 -4.55 20.51
CA GLY A 116 11.33 -4.84 21.79
C GLY A 116 10.23 -5.34 22.72
N SER A 117 9.53 -6.41 22.33
CA SER A 117 9.84 -7.78 22.78
C SER A 117 9.72 -7.88 24.30
N GLY A 118 8.60 -8.44 24.74
CA GLY A 118 8.44 -8.95 26.10
C GLY A 118 9.59 -9.88 26.43
N ALA A 119 10.22 -9.62 27.58
CA ALA A 119 11.26 -10.47 28.14
C ALA A 119 10.65 -11.83 28.53
N PRO A 120 11.29 -12.97 28.20
CA PRO A 120 10.95 -14.23 28.82
C PRO A 120 11.43 -14.24 30.28
N GLU A 121 10.56 -14.69 31.17
CA GLU A 121 10.80 -14.96 32.58
C GLU A 121 11.97 -15.95 32.72
N ALA A 122 13.01 -15.55 33.43
CA ALA A 122 14.16 -16.41 33.72
C ALA A 122 13.74 -17.47 34.75
N VAL A 123 13.78 -18.73 34.33
CA VAL A 123 13.71 -19.88 35.23
C VAL A 123 15.01 -19.96 36.05
N GLU A 124 14.91 -19.75 37.36
CA GLU A 124 16.00 -19.98 38.31
C GLU A 124 16.30 -21.49 38.36
N ALA A 125 17.44 -21.87 37.80
CA ALA A 125 18.01 -23.21 37.93
C ALA A 125 18.80 -23.29 39.24
N SER A 126 18.40 -24.25 40.07
CA SER A 126 19.05 -24.71 41.30
C SER A 126 20.57 -24.87 41.12
N ALA A 127 21.34 -24.11 41.91
CA ALA A 127 22.77 -24.33 42.10
C ALA A 127 22.96 -25.49 43.08
N GLY A 128 23.60 -26.56 42.60
CA GLY A 128 24.16 -27.60 43.45
C GLY A 128 25.45 -27.08 44.08
N GLU A 129 25.46 -26.98 45.40
CA GLU A 129 26.62 -26.63 46.20
C GLU A 129 27.31 -27.95 46.59
N GLY A 130 28.45 -28.21 45.97
CA GLY A 130 29.40 -29.20 46.44
C GLY A 130 30.42 -28.49 47.30
N ASP A 131 30.58 -28.91 48.55
CA ASP A 131 31.78 -28.61 49.32
C ASP A 131 32.43 -29.92 49.74
N ASP A 132 33.70 -29.98 49.35
CA ASP A 132 34.67 -31.06 49.44
C ASP A 132 35.11 -31.19 50.92
N GLU A 133 34.61 -32.21 51.63
CA GLU A 133 35.10 -32.55 52.96
C GLU A 133 36.37 -33.41 52.82
N VAL A 134 37.54 -32.75 52.89
CA VAL A 134 38.84 -33.40 53.07
C VAL A 134 39.19 -33.53 54.57
N PRO A 135 39.89 -34.61 54.97
CA PRO A 135 39.72 -35.24 56.28
C PRO A 135 40.71 -34.77 57.36
N PHE A 136 40.29 -34.83 58.62
CA PHE A 136 41.07 -35.33 59.77
C PHE A 136 40.14 -35.94 60.83
#